data_AF-A0A660ZDE3-F1
#
_entry.id   AF-A0A660ZDE3-F1
#
_cell.length_a   1.000
_cell.length_b   1.000
_cell.length_c   1.000
_cell.angle_alpha   90.00
_cell.angle_beta   90.00
_cell.angle_gamma   90.00
#
_symmetry.space_group_name_H-M   'P 1'
#
loop_
_entity.id
_entity.type
_entity.pdbx_description
1 polymer ?
#
loop_
_entity_poly.entity_id
_entity_poly.type
_entity_poly.pdbx_seq_one_letter_code
_entity_poly.pdbx_strand_id
1 'polypeptide(L)'
;MNLFLIVSLFSFNPAGMGLADALQPSGLNGLCINPAGLTETAEFSVRFPSLITPIGTYPAYNSAFSISEIDQYIYSGDYLAEEDKNRILSRIGSGWEIDAEAMTHAEIAYRNFGFGIYGLVGERAYLPRDLLELALNGNELGRRYSVEDLESEVCALLKMTLAYGRDFRWRNIPLSVGLGLHYYRGLIEARVLRTEGFLETDTTEMQVSATADLLTSNGGNGFGIDLGLILPEMPYNLIISLSITDISTGISWNRNTRIYHLELYGDSINLARLLGQEDVLDTDTSWG
;
A
#
# COMPACT_ATOMS: atom_id res chain seq x y z
N MET A 1 10.73 -18.11 -9.56
CA MET A 1 11.79 -17.09 -9.39
C MET A 1 11.34 -15.90 -10.20
N ASN A 2 10.81 -14.87 -9.54
CA ASN A 2 10.20 -13.72 -10.21
C ASN A 2 11.21 -12.59 -10.21
N LEU A 3 11.64 -12.16 -11.40
CA LEU A 3 12.49 -11.00 -11.60
C LEU A 3 11.58 -9.76 -11.67
N PHE A 4 11.78 -8.80 -10.77
CA PHE A 4 11.08 -7.51 -10.85
C PHE A 4 11.95 -6.50 -11.61
N LEU A 5 11.34 -5.79 -12.55
CA LEU A 5 11.98 -4.80 -13.41
C LEU A 5 11.07 -3.57 -13.48
N ILE A 6 11.54 -2.43 -12.98
CA ILE A 6 10.84 -1.15 -13.16
C ILE A 6 11.59 -0.37 -14.25
N VAL A 7 10.86 0.00 -15.31
CA VAL A 7 11.38 0.85 -16.38
C VAL A 7 10.70 2.20 -16.26
N SER A 8 11.49 3.23 -15.96
CA SER A 8 10.98 4.60 -15.88
C SER A 8 11.53 5.43 -17.03
N LEU A 9 10.61 5.98 -17.81
CA LEU A 9 10.85 6.94 -18.90
C LEU A 9 10.32 8.30 -18.45
N PHE A 10 11.21 9.24 -18.15
CA PHE A 10 10.84 10.61 -17.82
C PHE A 10 11.21 11.54 -18.98
N SER A 11 10.21 12.12 -19.66
CA SER A 11 10.40 13.21 -20.62
C SER A 11 9.15 14.09 -20.75
N PHE A 12 9.23 15.35 -20.29
CA PHE A 12 8.80 16.58 -20.99
C PHE A 12 8.92 17.82 -20.06
N ASN A 13 9.62 18.85 -20.53
CA ASN A 13 9.83 20.15 -19.85
C ASN A 13 8.79 21.21 -20.27
N PRO A 14 7.53 21.05 -19.83
CA PRO A 14 6.71 22.20 -19.39
C PRO A 14 6.13 21.99 -17.98
N ALA A 15 6.03 20.73 -17.51
CA ALA A 15 5.56 20.38 -16.17
C ALA A 15 6.62 20.66 -15.08
N GLY A 16 7.91 20.64 -15.44
CA GLY A 16 9.03 21.01 -14.55
C GLY A 16 8.93 22.46 -14.08
N MET A 17 8.64 23.41 -14.97
CA MET A 17 8.48 24.82 -14.61
C MET A 17 7.31 25.07 -13.64
N GLY A 18 6.23 24.28 -13.71
CA GLY A 18 5.08 24.38 -12.81
C GLY A 18 5.31 23.79 -11.41
N LEU A 19 6.31 22.92 -11.26
CA LEU A 19 6.68 22.26 -10.00
C LEU A 19 8.12 22.60 -9.56
N ALA A 20 8.71 23.67 -10.09
CA ALA A 20 10.09 24.07 -9.83
C ALA A 20 11.12 22.93 -10.01
N ASP A 21 10.98 22.16 -11.08
CA ASP A 21 11.83 21.03 -11.48
C ASP A 21 11.88 19.87 -10.46
N ALA A 22 10.85 19.75 -9.61
CA ALA A 22 10.75 18.70 -8.57
C ALA A 22 10.86 17.25 -9.09
N LEU A 23 10.65 17.01 -10.39
CA LEU A 23 10.67 15.68 -11.02
C LEU A 23 11.84 15.48 -12.00
N GLN A 24 12.79 16.42 -12.08
CA GLN A 24 13.95 16.25 -12.96
C GLN A 24 14.87 15.15 -12.39
N PRO A 25 15.32 14.19 -13.22
CA PRO A 25 16.19 13.09 -12.79
C PRO A 25 17.65 13.54 -12.66
N SER A 26 17.89 14.65 -11.97
CA SER A 26 19.20 15.27 -11.74
C SER A 26 19.37 15.64 -10.26
N GLY A 27 20.59 15.92 -9.83
CA GLY A 27 20.84 16.26 -8.44
C GLY A 27 20.49 15.11 -7.48
N LEU A 28 19.93 15.44 -6.30
CA LEU A 28 19.47 14.43 -5.34
C LEU A 28 18.27 13.61 -5.85
N ASN A 29 17.46 14.13 -6.77
CA ASN A 29 16.39 13.33 -7.40
C ASN A 29 16.97 12.18 -8.23
N GLY A 30 18.17 12.35 -8.79
CA GLY A 30 18.90 11.28 -9.47
C GLY A 30 19.17 10.07 -8.56
N LEU A 31 19.38 10.28 -7.25
CA LEU A 31 19.63 9.19 -6.31
C LEU A 31 18.43 8.24 -6.16
N CYS A 32 17.20 8.75 -6.31
CA CYS A 32 15.97 7.98 -6.18
C CYS A 32 15.40 7.52 -7.54
N ILE A 33 15.64 8.27 -8.61
CA ILE A 33 14.95 8.11 -9.90
C ILE A 33 15.89 7.57 -10.98
N ASN A 34 17.09 8.13 -11.11
CA ASN A 34 18.06 7.73 -12.14
C ASN A 34 19.48 8.08 -11.67
N PRO A 35 20.32 7.10 -11.32
CA PRO A 35 21.65 7.38 -10.75
C PRO A 35 22.58 8.17 -11.69
N ALA A 36 22.29 8.22 -13.00
CA ALA A 36 23.05 9.05 -13.95
C ALA A 36 22.89 10.55 -13.66
N GLY A 37 21.78 10.96 -13.04
CA GLY A 37 21.50 12.33 -12.63
C GLY A 37 22.45 12.92 -11.60
N LEU A 38 23.23 12.06 -10.92
CA LEU A 38 24.24 12.50 -9.96
C LEU A 38 25.38 13.29 -10.62
N THR A 39 25.53 13.27 -11.94
CA THR A 39 26.55 14.11 -12.60
C THR A 39 26.19 15.60 -12.57
N GLU A 40 24.93 15.92 -12.28
CA GLU A 40 24.40 17.28 -12.22
C GLU A 40 24.13 17.77 -10.78
N THR A 41 24.64 17.08 -9.76
CA THR A 41 24.57 17.55 -8.37
C THR A 41 25.51 18.73 -8.11
N ALA A 42 25.11 19.66 -7.24
CA ALA A 42 26.04 20.59 -6.63
C ALA A 42 27.16 19.83 -5.88
N GLU A 43 28.32 20.47 -5.67
CA GLU A 43 29.48 19.80 -5.04
C GLU A 43 29.11 19.11 -3.72
N PHE A 44 28.21 19.70 -2.95
CA PHE A 44 27.61 19.09 -1.78
C PHE A 44 26.11 19.40 -1.74
N SER A 45 25.28 18.39 -1.48
CA SER A 45 23.82 18.51 -1.37
C SER A 45 23.29 17.65 -0.21
N VAL A 46 22.31 18.16 0.53
CA VAL A 46 21.62 17.43 1.61
C VAL A 46 20.12 17.60 1.45
N ARG A 47 19.38 16.50 1.68
CA ARG A 47 17.94 16.53 1.84
C ARG A 47 17.57 15.97 3.20
N PHE A 48 16.86 16.80 3.97
CA PHE A 48 16.35 16.42 5.27
C PHE A 48 15.14 15.49 5.13
N PRO A 49 14.85 14.68 6.17
CA PRO A 49 13.65 13.87 6.26
C PRO A 49 12.41 14.64 5.82
N SER A 50 11.80 14.19 4.72
CA SER A 50 10.49 14.63 4.31
C SER A 50 9.63 13.42 3.99
N LEU A 51 8.34 13.52 4.33
CA LEU A 51 7.34 12.53 3.97
C LEU A 51 6.89 12.84 2.54
N ILE A 52 7.22 11.95 1.62
CA ILE A 52 6.62 11.91 0.30
C ILE A 52 5.55 10.85 0.36
N THR A 53 4.33 11.31 0.19
CA THR A 53 3.27 10.46 -0.31
C THR A 53 3.08 10.89 -1.75
N PRO A 54 2.90 9.94 -2.68
CA PRO A 54 2.88 10.33 -4.08
C PRO A 54 1.79 11.43 -4.25
N ILE A 55 2.17 12.51 -4.95
CA ILE A 55 1.36 13.73 -5.04
C ILE A 55 0.12 13.35 -5.85
N GLY A 56 -1.05 13.35 -5.21
CA GLY A 56 -2.30 12.80 -5.74
C GLY A 56 -2.69 11.42 -5.19
N THR A 57 -1.91 10.90 -4.23
CA THR A 57 -2.00 9.54 -3.67
C THR A 57 -2.10 9.63 -2.14
N TYR A 58 -3.07 10.42 -1.69
CA TYR A 58 -3.81 10.13 -0.48
C TYR A 58 -5.30 10.31 -0.79
N PRO A 59 -6.16 9.34 -0.42
CA PRO A 59 -5.87 8.06 0.21
C PRO A 59 -5.41 7.06 -0.86
N ALA A 60 -5.53 5.78 -0.58
CA ALA A 60 -5.53 4.71 -1.55
C ALA A 60 -6.09 5.05 -2.95
N TYR A 61 -5.86 4.19 -3.96
CA TYR A 61 -6.85 4.06 -5.06
C TYR A 61 -8.21 3.70 -4.44
N ASN A 62 -8.91 4.71 -3.92
CA ASN A 62 -10.09 4.58 -3.09
C ASN A 62 -11.26 4.93 -3.99
N SER A 63 -11.88 3.89 -4.54
CA SER A 63 -13.08 4.04 -5.35
C SER A 63 -14.29 4.53 -4.52
N ALA A 64 -14.23 4.47 -3.19
CA ALA A 64 -15.37 4.60 -2.28
C ALA A 64 -15.50 5.97 -1.61
N PHE A 65 -14.41 6.50 -1.03
CA PHE A 65 -14.40 7.72 -0.22
C PHE A 65 -13.51 8.82 -0.82
N SER A 66 -14.08 10.01 -0.94
CA SER A 66 -13.31 11.23 -1.21
C SER A 66 -12.63 11.77 0.06
N ILE A 67 -11.59 12.59 -0.11
CA ILE A 67 -10.91 13.28 1.00
C ILE A 67 -11.90 14.11 1.82
N SER A 68 -12.84 14.80 1.17
CA SER A 68 -13.87 15.57 1.86
C SER A 68 -14.79 14.69 2.71
N GLU A 69 -15.13 13.48 2.26
CA GLU A 69 -15.95 12.55 3.06
C GLU A 69 -15.17 11.97 4.24
N ILE A 70 -13.85 11.75 4.10
CA ILE A 70 -12.99 11.37 5.23
C ILE A 70 -12.93 12.50 6.26
N ASP A 71 -12.69 13.74 5.82
CA ASP A 71 -12.66 14.91 6.70
C ASP A 71 -13.99 15.12 7.42
N GLN A 72 -15.09 14.96 6.69
CA GLN A 72 -16.43 15.13 7.23
C GLN A 72 -16.79 14.04 8.26
N TYR A 73 -16.72 12.76 7.89
CA TYR A 73 -17.26 11.69 8.72
C TYR A 73 -16.27 11.12 9.73
N ILE A 74 -14.96 11.15 9.45
CA ILE A 74 -13.94 10.56 10.33
C ILE A 74 -13.30 11.63 11.21
N TYR A 75 -12.87 12.76 10.64
CA TYR A 75 -12.15 13.78 11.40
C TYR A 75 -13.08 14.77 12.11
N SER A 76 -14.11 15.25 11.42
CA SER A 76 -15.10 16.17 11.99
C SER A 76 -16.17 15.43 12.79
N GLY A 77 -16.41 14.15 12.48
CA GLY A 77 -17.33 13.28 13.20
C GLY A 77 -18.81 13.53 12.87
N ASP A 78 -19.09 14.03 11.67
CA ASP A 78 -20.47 14.22 11.21
C ASP A 78 -21.24 12.89 11.19
N TYR A 79 -22.55 12.98 11.44
CA TYR A 79 -23.42 11.81 11.36
C TYR A 79 -23.55 11.31 9.93
N LEU A 80 -23.33 10.01 9.74
CA LEU A 80 -23.44 9.35 8.44
C LEU A 80 -24.89 8.95 8.15
N ALA A 81 -25.59 9.74 7.33
CA ALA A 81 -26.99 9.48 7.00
C ALA A 81 -27.14 8.30 6.01
N GLU A 82 -28.35 7.74 5.91
CA GLU A 82 -28.63 6.60 5.01
C GLU A 82 -28.33 6.92 3.54
N GLU A 83 -28.55 8.16 3.10
CA GLU A 83 -28.19 8.60 1.74
C GLU A 83 -26.68 8.56 1.52
N ASP A 84 -25.89 8.90 2.53
CA ASP A 84 -24.42 8.86 2.47
C ASP A 84 -23.90 7.43 2.46
N LYS A 85 -24.47 6.54 3.29
CA LYS A 85 -24.16 5.11 3.30
C LYS A 85 -24.44 4.48 1.94
N ASN A 86 -25.63 4.71 1.38
CA ASN A 86 -26.01 4.21 0.06
C ASN A 86 -25.09 4.75 -1.04
N ARG A 87 -24.70 6.03 -0.96
CA ARG A 87 -23.73 6.63 -1.88
C ARG A 87 -22.38 5.94 -1.80
N ILE A 88 -21.84 5.68 -0.60
CA ILE A 88 -20.58 4.94 -0.42
C ILE A 88 -20.69 3.52 -0.98
N LEU A 89 -21.75 2.79 -0.61
CA LEU A 89 -22.00 1.41 -1.04
C LEU A 89 -22.20 1.27 -2.55
N SER A 90 -22.70 2.31 -3.22
CA SER A 90 -22.85 2.33 -4.68
C SER A 90 -21.51 2.42 -5.42
N ARG A 91 -20.48 3.00 -4.79
CA ARG A 91 -19.16 3.22 -5.42
C ARG A 91 -18.22 2.03 -5.29
N ILE A 92 -18.34 1.25 -4.20
CA ILE A 92 -17.49 0.08 -3.94
C ILE A 92 -17.80 -1.13 -4.83
N GLY A 93 -18.98 -1.20 -5.47
CA GLY A 93 -19.35 -2.40 -6.23
C GLY A 93 -19.33 -3.65 -5.34
N SER A 94 -18.46 -4.62 -5.63
CA SER A 94 -18.31 -5.87 -4.87
C SER A 94 -17.44 -5.79 -3.61
N GLY A 95 -16.67 -4.71 -3.43
CA GLY A 95 -15.78 -4.54 -2.29
C GLY A 95 -14.87 -3.33 -2.44
N TRP A 96 -14.23 -2.93 -1.35
CA TRP A 96 -13.36 -1.77 -1.31
C TRP A 96 -11.90 -2.19 -1.47
N GLU A 97 -11.29 -1.77 -2.57
CA GLU A 97 -9.85 -1.87 -2.81
C GLU A 97 -9.12 -0.69 -2.19
N ILE A 98 -8.03 -0.99 -1.49
CA ILE A 98 -7.13 -0.05 -0.83
C ILE A 98 -5.73 -0.34 -1.35
N ASP A 99 -5.05 0.68 -1.86
CA ASP A 99 -3.64 0.62 -2.28
C ASP A 99 -2.95 1.92 -1.86
N ALA A 100 -2.22 1.87 -0.74
CA ALA A 100 -1.61 3.02 -0.10
C ALA A 100 -0.09 2.84 0.06
N GLU A 101 0.66 3.88 -0.30
CA GLU A 101 2.11 3.89 -0.20
C GLU A 101 2.61 5.19 0.44
N ALA A 102 3.66 5.08 1.25
CA ALA A 102 4.33 6.22 1.84
C ALA A 102 5.84 6.02 1.86
N MET A 103 6.57 7.10 1.59
CA MET A 103 8.03 7.13 1.62
C MET A 103 8.53 8.28 2.47
N THR A 104 9.45 8.01 3.39
CA THR A 104 10.29 9.05 4.02
C THR A 104 11.73 8.83 3.61
N HIS A 105 12.52 9.90 3.52
CA HIS A 105 13.88 9.79 3.02
C HIS A 105 14.80 10.86 3.55
N ALA A 106 16.07 10.52 3.73
CA ALA A 106 17.16 11.43 4.01
C ALA A 106 18.33 11.11 3.09
N GLU A 107 18.90 12.14 2.47
CA GLU A 107 19.86 11.96 1.38
C GLU A 107 21.02 12.94 1.51
N ILE A 108 22.18 12.49 1.06
CA ILE A 108 23.39 13.30 0.94
C ILE A 108 24.08 12.96 -0.37
N ALA A 109 24.56 13.98 -1.06
CA ALA A 109 25.42 13.79 -2.22
C ALA A 109 26.65 14.68 -2.12
N TYR A 110 27.77 14.14 -2.57
CA TYR A 110 29.02 14.86 -2.74
C TYR A 110 29.56 14.57 -4.14
N ARG A 111 29.54 15.60 -5.00
CA ARG A 111 29.77 15.44 -6.44
C ARG A 111 28.92 14.28 -6.96
N ASN A 112 29.48 13.45 -7.82
CA ASN A 112 28.72 12.38 -8.45
C ASN A 112 28.40 11.17 -7.56
N PHE A 113 28.67 11.22 -6.26
CA PHE A 113 28.31 10.17 -5.31
C PHE A 113 27.10 10.59 -4.48
N GLY A 114 26.14 9.68 -4.31
CA GLY A 114 24.97 9.88 -3.47
C GLY A 114 24.75 8.72 -2.50
N PHE A 115 24.31 9.03 -1.29
CA PHE A 115 23.85 8.08 -0.30
C PHE A 115 22.47 8.49 0.22
N GLY A 116 21.56 7.54 0.35
CA GLY A 116 20.20 7.78 0.78
C GLY A 116 19.68 6.67 1.68
N ILE A 117 18.87 7.04 2.66
CA ILE A 117 18.08 6.11 3.47
C ILE A 117 16.62 6.45 3.25
N TYR A 118 15.84 5.43 2.91
CA TYR A 118 14.42 5.53 2.60
C TYR A 118 13.65 4.60 3.54
N GLY A 119 12.67 5.14 4.26
CA GLY A 119 11.62 4.34 4.92
C GLY A 119 10.44 4.21 3.97
N LEU A 120 10.07 2.98 3.66
CA LEU A 120 9.02 2.65 2.71
C LEU A 120 7.94 1.85 3.43
N VAL A 121 6.69 2.26 3.26
CA VAL A 121 5.51 1.55 3.76
C VAL A 121 4.54 1.38 2.60
N GLY A 122 4.00 0.18 2.45
CA GLY A 122 2.98 -0.13 1.46
C GLY A 122 1.88 -1.00 2.07
N GLU A 123 0.65 -0.73 1.69
CA GLU A 123 -0.54 -1.48 2.06
C GLU A 123 -1.38 -1.74 0.82
N ARG A 124 -1.79 -2.99 0.63
CA ARG A 124 -2.85 -3.37 -0.29
C ARG A 124 -3.89 -4.16 0.46
N ALA A 125 -5.16 -3.83 0.32
CA ALA A 125 -6.23 -4.58 0.95
C ALA A 125 -7.49 -4.58 0.08
N TYR A 126 -8.28 -5.63 0.23
CA TYR A 126 -9.62 -5.73 -0.33
C TYR A 126 -10.59 -6.08 0.79
N LEU A 127 -11.54 -5.19 1.05
CA LEU A 127 -12.61 -5.39 2.01
C LEU A 127 -13.90 -5.79 1.27
N PRO A 128 -14.42 -7.01 1.47
CA PRO A 128 -15.67 -7.45 0.86
C PRO A 128 -16.84 -6.51 1.19
N ARG A 129 -17.75 -6.32 0.23
CA ARG A 129 -18.94 -5.46 0.40
C ARG A 129 -19.74 -5.80 1.65
N ASP A 130 -19.90 -7.08 1.97
CA ASP A 130 -20.66 -7.52 3.14
C ASP A 130 -20.11 -6.96 4.45
N LEU A 131 -18.79 -6.88 4.61
CA LEU A 131 -18.18 -6.31 5.81
C LEU A 131 -18.41 -4.80 5.91
N LEU A 132 -18.46 -4.11 4.77
CA LEU A 132 -18.79 -2.69 4.72
C LEU A 132 -20.26 -2.44 4.98
N GLU A 133 -21.16 -3.27 4.45
CA GLU A 133 -22.59 -3.18 4.72
C GLU A 133 -22.89 -3.48 6.19
N LEU A 134 -22.23 -4.48 6.79
CA LEU A 134 -22.30 -4.73 8.23
C LEU A 134 -21.77 -3.53 9.05
N ALA A 135 -20.66 -2.91 8.65
CA ALA A 135 -20.09 -1.77 9.36
C ALA A 135 -20.96 -0.50 9.27
N LEU A 136 -21.59 -0.26 8.11
CA LEU A 136 -22.39 0.94 7.85
C LEU A 136 -23.83 0.82 8.34
N ASN A 137 -24.46 -0.34 8.14
CA ASN A 137 -25.88 -0.55 8.41
C ASN A 137 -26.11 -1.34 9.71
N GLY A 138 -25.05 -1.91 10.28
CA GLY A 138 -25.18 -2.87 11.37
C GLY A 138 -25.62 -4.23 10.87
N ASN A 139 -25.94 -5.10 11.83
CA ASN A 139 -26.37 -6.46 11.57
C ASN A 139 -27.87 -6.52 11.26
N GLU A 140 -28.23 -6.95 10.06
CA GLU A 140 -29.61 -7.12 9.60
C GLU A 140 -30.10 -8.55 9.87
N LEU A 141 -31.34 -8.69 10.37
CA LEU A 141 -31.95 -10.00 10.62
C LEU A 141 -32.20 -10.78 9.31
N GLY A 142 -31.88 -12.06 9.32
CA GLY A 142 -31.99 -12.99 8.19
C GLY A 142 -30.95 -12.75 7.10
N ARG A 143 -29.98 -11.85 7.34
CA ARG A 143 -28.91 -11.56 6.40
C ARG A 143 -27.63 -12.27 6.80
N ARG A 144 -26.99 -12.90 5.81
CA ARG A 144 -25.66 -13.49 5.93
C ARG A 144 -24.61 -12.54 5.36
N TYR A 145 -23.58 -12.27 6.15
CA TYR A 145 -22.42 -11.45 5.76
C TYR A 145 -21.22 -12.36 5.62
N SER A 146 -20.63 -12.41 4.43
CA SER A 146 -19.43 -13.21 4.15
C SER A 146 -18.15 -12.45 4.52
N VAL A 147 -17.17 -13.17 5.06
CA VAL A 147 -15.77 -12.69 5.19
C VAL A 147 -14.86 -13.28 4.10
N GLU A 148 -15.43 -14.04 3.16
CA GLU A 148 -14.70 -14.57 2.00
C GLU A 148 -14.10 -13.43 1.18
N ASP A 149 -12.97 -13.71 0.54
CA ASP A 149 -12.19 -12.76 -0.27
C ASP A 149 -11.60 -11.57 0.51
N LEU A 150 -11.65 -11.54 1.85
CA LEU A 150 -10.92 -10.53 2.61
C LEU A 150 -9.41 -10.70 2.42
N GLU A 151 -8.79 -9.71 1.80
CA GLU A 151 -7.35 -9.69 1.53
C GLU A 151 -6.71 -8.47 2.19
N SER A 152 -5.51 -8.64 2.72
CA SER A 152 -4.68 -7.54 3.20
C SER A 152 -3.22 -7.94 3.16
N GLU A 153 -2.38 -7.05 2.67
CA GLU A 153 -0.94 -7.15 2.63
C GLU A 153 -0.36 -5.81 3.07
N VAL A 154 0.44 -5.82 4.13
CA VAL A 154 1.15 -4.64 4.63
C VAL A 154 2.63 -4.97 4.70
N CYS A 155 3.47 -4.06 4.23
CA CYS A 155 4.90 -4.16 4.40
C CYS A 155 5.51 -2.81 4.82
N ALA A 156 6.52 -2.88 5.68
CA ALA A 156 7.41 -1.75 5.93
C ALA A 156 8.86 -2.21 5.85
N LEU A 157 9.69 -1.39 5.20
CA LEU A 157 11.09 -1.69 4.96
C LEU A 157 11.95 -0.43 4.98
N LEU A 158 13.24 -0.60 5.23
CA LEU A 158 14.26 0.42 4.99
C LEU A 158 15.02 0.06 3.71
N LYS A 159 15.18 1.02 2.81
CA LYS A 159 16.08 0.95 1.65
C LYS A 159 17.27 1.87 1.91
N MET A 160 18.48 1.34 1.82
CA MET A 160 19.71 2.14 1.83
C MET A 160 20.30 2.10 0.43
N THR A 161 20.56 3.26 -0.15
CA THR A 161 21.07 3.41 -1.51
C THR A 161 22.44 4.04 -1.48
N LEU A 162 23.37 3.46 -2.23
CA LEU A 162 24.62 4.11 -2.63
C LEU A 162 24.63 4.19 -4.15
N ALA A 163 24.81 5.38 -4.71
CA ALA A 163 24.84 5.56 -6.16
C ALA A 163 26.00 6.43 -6.62
N TYR A 164 26.39 6.22 -7.87
CA TYR A 164 27.43 6.98 -8.54
C TYR A 164 27.04 7.29 -9.98
N GLY A 165 27.16 8.55 -10.37
CA GLY A 165 27.00 9.04 -11.74
C GLY A 165 28.35 9.35 -12.39
N ARG A 166 28.44 9.20 -13.72
CA ARG A 166 29.62 9.63 -14.46
C ARG A 166 29.30 10.04 -15.88
N ASP A 167 29.88 11.16 -16.29
CA ASP A 167 29.89 11.56 -17.69
C ASP A 167 30.88 10.70 -18.48
N PHE A 168 30.42 10.22 -19.62
CA PHE A 168 31.17 9.45 -20.59
C PHE A 168 30.93 10.01 -22.00
N ARG A 169 31.89 9.83 -22.90
CA ARG A 169 31.72 10.19 -24.32
C ARG A 169 31.77 8.95 -25.18
N TRP A 170 30.65 8.60 -25.80
CA TRP A 170 30.58 7.51 -26.78
C TRP A 170 30.55 8.08 -28.19
N ARG A 171 31.60 7.86 -28.99
CA ARG A 171 31.70 8.36 -30.38
C ARG A 171 31.34 9.86 -30.51
N ASN A 172 31.90 10.70 -29.63
CA ASN A 172 31.65 12.14 -29.50
C ASN A 172 30.27 12.56 -29.00
N ILE A 173 29.40 11.62 -28.62
CA ILE A 173 28.13 11.91 -27.95
C ILE A 173 28.40 11.93 -26.43
N PRO A 174 28.24 13.08 -25.74
CA PRO A 174 28.32 13.12 -24.29
C PRO A 174 27.09 12.44 -23.69
N LEU A 175 27.29 11.55 -22.74
CA LEU A 175 26.27 10.74 -22.07
C LEU A 175 26.56 10.73 -20.58
N SER A 176 25.55 10.71 -19.74
CA SER A 176 25.72 10.43 -18.31
C SER A 176 25.25 9.02 -18.04
N VAL A 177 26.06 8.23 -17.35
CA VAL A 177 25.69 6.89 -16.90
C VAL A 177 25.70 6.84 -15.38
N GLY A 178 24.86 5.98 -14.81
CA GLY A 178 24.78 5.81 -13.37
C GLY A 178 24.60 4.37 -12.95
N LEU A 179 25.10 4.08 -11.74
CA LEU A 179 24.91 2.81 -11.05
C LEU A 179 24.41 3.12 -9.64
N GLY A 180 23.32 2.47 -9.23
CA GLY A 180 22.83 2.44 -7.85
C GLY A 180 22.93 1.04 -7.27
N LEU A 181 23.28 0.96 -6.00
CA LEU A 181 23.28 -0.27 -5.20
C LEU A 181 22.34 -0.06 -4.02
N HIS A 182 21.47 -1.02 -3.80
CA HIS A 182 20.46 -0.97 -2.74
C HIS A 182 20.64 -2.13 -1.79
N TYR A 183 20.50 -1.84 -0.50
CA TYR A 183 20.25 -2.84 0.52
C TYR A 183 18.88 -2.58 1.12
N TYR A 184 18.04 -3.61 1.12
CA TYR A 184 16.73 -3.57 1.75
C TYR A 184 16.77 -4.32 3.08
N ARG A 185 16.16 -3.73 4.10
CA ARG A 185 15.90 -4.33 5.39
C ARG A 185 14.40 -4.36 5.62
N GLY A 186 13.81 -5.55 5.53
CA GLY A 186 12.42 -5.73 5.92
C GLY A 186 12.27 -5.48 7.42
N LEU A 187 11.26 -4.69 7.81
CA LEU A 187 10.90 -4.44 9.20
C LEU A 187 9.71 -5.30 9.60
N ILE A 188 8.63 -5.22 8.82
CA ILE A 188 7.41 -5.99 9.02
C ILE A 188 6.79 -6.36 7.67
N GLU A 189 6.28 -7.57 7.58
CA GLU A 189 5.35 -8.03 6.55
C GLU A 189 4.18 -8.69 7.28
N ALA A 190 2.96 -8.35 6.89
CA ALA A 190 1.75 -9.04 7.31
C ALA A 190 0.89 -9.30 6.07
N ARG A 191 0.38 -10.53 5.92
CA ARG A 191 -0.47 -10.91 4.79
C ARG A 191 -1.57 -11.86 5.23
N VAL A 192 -2.80 -11.55 4.87
CA VAL A 192 -3.92 -12.49 4.94
C VAL A 192 -3.78 -13.48 3.79
N LEU A 193 -3.62 -14.77 4.11
CA LEU A 193 -3.43 -15.83 3.12
C LEU A 193 -4.75 -16.43 2.64
N ARG A 194 -5.72 -16.50 3.54
CA ARG A 194 -7.04 -17.07 3.30
C ARG A 194 -8.00 -16.57 4.37
N THR A 195 -9.23 -16.28 3.97
CA THR A 195 -10.35 -16.07 4.88
C THR A 195 -11.54 -16.85 4.38
N GLU A 196 -12.25 -17.48 5.31
CA GLU A 196 -13.50 -18.16 5.01
C GLU A 196 -14.46 -17.91 6.16
N GLY A 197 -15.75 -17.83 5.85
CA GLY A 197 -16.76 -17.78 6.89
C GLY A 197 -17.82 -16.72 6.71
N PHE A 198 -18.64 -16.61 7.73
CA PHE A 198 -19.81 -15.75 7.73
C PHE A 198 -20.27 -15.36 9.13
N LEU A 199 -21.08 -14.31 9.15
CA LEU A 199 -21.93 -13.89 10.23
C LEU A 199 -23.38 -13.93 9.77
N GLU A 200 -24.27 -14.59 10.51
CA GLU A 200 -25.70 -14.59 10.23
C GLU A 200 -26.48 -14.48 11.53
N THR A 201 -27.53 -13.67 11.55
CA THR A 201 -28.44 -13.57 12.70
C THR A 201 -29.87 -13.70 12.22
N ASP A 202 -30.55 -14.74 12.65
CA ASP A 202 -31.97 -14.95 12.44
C ASP A 202 -32.76 -14.58 13.72
N THR A 203 -34.08 -14.67 13.64
CA THR A 203 -35.05 -14.52 14.72
C THR A 203 -34.81 -15.45 15.91
N THR A 204 -34.17 -16.61 15.68
CA THR A 204 -33.96 -17.64 16.69
C THR A 204 -32.51 -17.76 17.13
N GLU A 205 -31.54 -17.43 16.28
CA GLU A 205 -30.12 -17.70 16.55
C GLU A 205 -29.18 -16.71 15.87
N MET A 206 -28.04 -16.49 16.50
CA MET A 206 -26.86 -15.87 15.89
C MET A 206 -25.82 -16.96 15.63
N GLN A 207 -25.43 -17.12 14.36
CA GLN A 207 -24.37 -18.02 13.94
C GLN A 207 -23.15 -17.22 13.50
N VAL A 208 -21.99 -17.62 14.00
CA VAL A 208 -20.72 -17.06 13.56
C VAL A 208 -19.74 -18.19 13.29
N SER A 209 -19.16 -18.21 12.11
CA SER A 209 -18.09 -19.15 11.75
C SER A 209 -17.13 -18.42 10.84
N ALA A 210 -15.94 -18.11 11.33
CA ALA A 210 -14.89 -17.47 10.52
C ALA A 210 -13.53 -18.11 10.80
N THR A 211 -12.77 -18.36 9.74
CA THR A 211 -11.38 -18.79 9.79
C THR A 211 -10.52 -17.82 8.99
N ALA A 212 -9.31 -17.55 9.49
CA ALA A 212 -8.36 -16.70 8.79
C ALA A 212 -6.92 -17.16 9.05
N ASP A 213 -6.13 -17.22 7.97
CA ASP A 213 -4.70 -17.51 8.03
C ASP A 213 -3.92 -16.21 7.84
N LEU A 214 -3.18 -15.80 8.86
CA LEU A 214 -2.37 -14.59 8.85
C LEU A 214 -0.88 -14.93 8.86
N LEU A 215 -0.18 -14.60 7.78
CA LEU A 215 1.28 -14.64 7.73
C LEU A 215 1.85 -13.34 8.28
N THR A 216 2.85 -13.45 9.15
CA THR A 216 3.64 -12.31 9.64
C THR A 216 5.12 -12.62 9.53
N SER A 217 5.92 -11.60 9.25
CA SER A 217 7.38 -11.66 9.32
C SER A 217 7.91 -10.37 9.94
N ASN A 218 8.86 -10.47 10.87
CA ASN A 218 9.49 -9.32 11.52
C ASN A 218 10.89 -9.04 10.96
N GLY A 219 11.07 -9.42 9.70
CA GLY A 219 12.13 -8.87 8.88
C GLY A 219 12.68 -9.81 7.84
N GLY A 220 13.51 -9.20 7.01
CA GLY A 220 14.17 -9.85 5.89
C GLY A 220 15.30 -8.96 5.40
N ASN A 221 15.94 -9.40 4.33
CA ASN A 221 16.87 -8.57 3.60
C ASN A 221 16.85 -8.88 2.11
N GLY A 222 17.27 -7.90 1.33
CA GLY A 222 17.41 -8.01 -0.12
C GLY A 222 18.48 -7.06 -0.62
N PHE A 223 18.86 -7.23 -1.88
CA PHE A 223 19.76 -6.31 -2.59
C PHE A 223 19.17 -5.96 -3.94
N GLY A 224 19.44 -4.76 -4.42
CA GLY A 224 18.97 -4.27 -5.71
C GLY A 224 20.07 -3.49 -6.42
N ILE A 225 19.91 -3.35 -7.73
CA ILE A 225 20.80 -2.56 -8.58
C ILE A 225 19.97 -1.66 -9.47
N ASP A 226 20.40 -0.41 -9.60
CA ASP A 226 19.85 0.55 -10.56
C ASP A 226 20.88 0.84 -11.65
N LEU A 227 20.41 0.97 -12.88
CA LEU A 227 21.21 1.39 -14.03
C LEU A 227 20.56 2.62 -14.67
N GLY A 228 21.37 3.65 -14.88
CA GLY A 228 20.94 4.95 -15.37
C GLY A 228 21.66 5.39 -16.63
N LEU A 229 20.92 6.03 -17.54
CA LEU A 229 21.44 6.71 -18.72
C LEU A 229 20.71 8.04 -18.93
N ILE A 230 21.46 9.12 -19.17
CA ILE A 230 20.92 10.40 -19.62
C ILE A 230 21.62 10.76 -20.94
N LEU A 231 20.81 11.05 -21.95
CA LEU A 231 21.25 11.54 -23.25
C LEU A 231 21.52 13.06 -23.19
N PRO A 232 22.40 13.58 -24.06
CA PRO A 232 22.66 15.01 -24.05
C PRO A 232 21.42 15.78 -24.48
N GLU A 233 21.36 17.04 -24.07
CA GLU A 233 20.26 17.94 -24.43
C GLU A 233 20.09 18.00 -25.95
N MET A 234 18.90 17.66 -26.41
CA MET A 234 18.49 17.68 -27.81
C MET A 234 17.80 19.02 -28.13
N PRO A 235 17.61 19.37 -29.42
CA PRO A 235 16.89 20.59 -29.80
C PRO A 235 15.55 20.74 -29.06
N TYR A 236 15.16 21.99 -28.79
CA TYR A 236 13.97 22.34 -28.00
C TYR A 236 14.04 21.95 -26.51
N ASN A 237 15.26 21.88 -25.95
CA ASN A 237 15.53 21.57 -24.54
C ASN A 237 14.97 20.20 -24.11
N LEU A 238 14.99 19.24 -25.04
CA LEU A 238 14.52 17.88 -24.77
C LEU A 238 15.66 17.08 -24.11
N ILE A 239 15.40 16.61 -22.90
CA ILE A 239 16.27 15.67 -22.17
C ILE A 239 15.60 14.30 -22.20
N ILE A 240 16.36 13.28 -22.57
CA ILE A 240 15.91 11.87 -22.53
C ILE A 240 16.68 11.17 -21.43
N SER A 241 15.95 10.71 -20.42
CA SER A 241 16.44 9.98 -19.26
C SER A 241 15.83 8.59 -19.23
N LEU A 242 16.68 7.57 -19.18
CA LEU A 242 16.28 6.17 -19.06
C LEU A 242 16.91 5.58 -17.81
N SER A 243 16.09 4.88 -17.03
CA SER A 243 16.56 4.12 -15.88
C SER A 243 15.88 2.76 -15.81
N ILE A 244 16.62 1.80 -15.30
CA ILE A 244 16.12 0.50 -14.87
C ILE A 244 16.43 0.41 -13.40
N THR A 245 15.40 0.34 -12.56
CA THR A 245 15.56 0.37 -11.10
C THR A 245 15.13 -0.92 -10.43
N ASP A 246 15.62 -1.11 -9.21
CA ASP A 246 15.31 -2.20 -8.29
C ASP A 246 15.50 -3.59 -8.95
N ILE A 247 16.52 -3.76 -9.81
CA ILE A 247 16.86 -5.06 -10.41
C ILE A 247 17.24 -6.00 -9.27
N SER A 248 16.31 -6.87 -8.89
CA SER A 248 16.38 -7.63 -7.66
C SER A 248 15.54 -8.90 -7.73
N THR A 249 15.87 -9.85 -6.85
CA THR A 249 14.98 -10.98 -6.51
C THR A 249 13.96 -10.62 -5.42
N GLY A 250 13.95 -9.37 -4.95
CA GLY A 250 13.12 -8.88 -3.85
C GLY A 250 13.73 -9.12 -2.47
N ILE A 251 12.91 -8.94 -1.44
CA ILE A 251 13.28 -9.19 -0.05
C ILE A 251 12.96 -10.64 0.32
N SER A 252 13.92 -11.33 0.95
CA SER A 252 13.67 -12.62 1.58
C SER A 252 13.19 -12.43 3.02
N TRP A 253 11.89 -12.56 3.24
CA TRP A 253 11.23 -12.45 4.55
C TRP A 253 11.36 -13.74 5.36
N ASN A 254 12.43 -13.84 6.14
CA ASN A 254 12.84 -15.09 6.80
C ASN A 254 13.06 -14.95 8.31
N ARG A 255 12.79 -13.79 8.91
CA ARG A 255 12.99 -13.57 10.35
C ARG A 255 11.67 -13.61 11.09
N ASN A 256 11.58 -14.52 12.07
CA ASN A 256 10.40 -14.69 12.91
C ASN A 256 9.11 -14.84 12.10
N THR A 257 9.20 -15.48 10.93
CA THR A 257 8.05 -15.71 10.06
C THR A 257 7.12 -16.72 10.73
N ARG A 258 5.85 -16.35 10.88
CA ARG A 258 4.82 -17.17 11.55
C ARG A 258 3.52 -17.10 10.76
N ILE A 259 2.79 -18.21 10.76
CA ILE A 259 1.41 -18.27 10.31
C ILE A 259 0.55 -18.43 11.56
N TYR A 260 -0.44 -17.56 11.72
CA TYR A 260 -1.47 -17.66 12.75
C TYR A 260 -2.74 -18.18 12.09
N HIS A 261 -3.31 -19.21 12.70
CA HIS A 261 -4.62 -19.74 12.34
C HIS A 261 -5.63 -19.17 13.34
N LEU A 262 -6.51 -18.30 12.86
CA LEU A 262 -7.57 -17.69 13.65
C LEU A 262 -8.87 -18.42 13.34
N GLU A 263 -9.56 -18.84 14.39
CA GLU A 263 -10.85 -19.50 14.30
C GLU A 263 -11.81 -18.81 15.26
N LEU A 264 -12.96 -18.40 14.74
CA LEU A 264 -14.03 -17.78 15.48
C LEU A 264 -15.30 -18.57 15.23
N TYR A 265 -15.78 -19.26 16.27
CA TYR A 265 -17.03 -19.98 16.25
C TYR A 265 -17.94 -19.45 17.35
N GLY A 266 -19.16 -19.07 16.97
CA GLY A 266 -20.25 -18.79 17.89
C GLY A 266 -21.33 -19.85 17.67
N ASP A 267 -21.49 -20.75 18.64
CA ASP A 267 -22.66 -21.62 18.70
C ASP A 267 -23.93 -20.77 18.84
N SER A 268 -25.05 -21.28 18.32
CA SER A 268 -26.32 -20.58 18.24
C SER A 268 -26.73 -19.96 19.58
N ILE A 269 -26.49 -18.66 19.71
CA ILE A 269 -26.96 -17.90 20.86
C ILE A 269 -28.44 -17.65 20.62
N ASN A 270 -29.28 -18.39 21.33
CA ASN A 270 -30.72 -18.30 21.18
C ASN A 270 -31.20 -16.94 21.69
N LEU A 271 -31.65 -16.05 20.79
CA LEU A 271 -32.02 -14.67 21.14
C LEU A 271 -33.22 -14.64 22.10
N ALA A 272 -34.14 -15.60 22.01
CA ALA A 272 -35.27 -15.73 22.95
C ALA A 272 -34.78 -15.95 24.39
N ARG A 273 -33.69 -16.70 24.56
CA ARG A 273 -33.05 -16.97 25.86
C ARG A 273 -32.28 -15.75 26.40
N LEU A 274 -31.73 -14.89 25.53
CA LEU A 274 -31.05 -13.65 25.94
C LEU A 274 -32.02 -12.50 26.26
N LEU A 275 -33.14 -12.41 25.54
CA LEU A 275 -34.14 -11.35 25.72
C LEU A 275 -35.15 -11.63 26.84
N GLY A 276 -35.00 -12.75 27.55
CA GLY A 276 -35.82 -13.07 28.73
C GLY A 276 -37.29 -13.36 28.42
N GLN A 277 -37.63 -13.76 27.19
CA GLN A 277 -38.97 -14.25 26.85
C GLN A 277 -39.10 -15.74 27.18
N GLU A 278 -38.95 -16.09 28.47
CA GLU A 278 -39.56 -17.31 29.01
C GLU A 278 -41.01 -16.97 29.41
N ASP A 279 -41.91 -16.87 28.44
CA ASP A 279 -43.33 -17.08 28.70
C ASP A 279 -43.71 -18.48 28.18
N VAL A 280 -43.63 -19.42 29.12
CA VAL A 280 -44.42 -20.66 29.25
C VAL A 280 -45.25 -21.05 28.03
N LEU A 281 -44.81 -22.09 27.33
CA LEU A 281 -45.71 -23.09 26.74
C LEU A 281 -45.17 -24.49 27.07
N ASP A 282 -45.20 -24.80 28.38
CA ASP A 282 -45.27 -26.18 28.83
C ASP A 282 -46.70 -26.67 28.56
N THR A 283 -46.92 -27.23 27.37
CA THR A 283 -48.07 -28.10 27.13
C THR A 283 -47.56 -29.52 26.96
N ASP A 284 -47.40 -30.19 28.11
CA ASP A 284 -47.49 -31.63 28.23
C ASP A 284 -48.84 -32.09 27.64
N THR A 285 -48.78 -32.86 26.56
CA THR A 285 -49.83 -33.81 26.23
C THR A 285 -49.20 -35.17 25.96
N SER A 286 -48.78 -35.84 27.02
CA SER A 286 -48.81 -37.28 27.10
C SER A 286 -50.26 -37.74 27.33
N TRP A 287 -50.89 -38.31 26.28
CA TRP A 287 -52.06 -39.16 26.45
C TRP A 287 -51.61 -40.62 26.39
N GLY A 288 -51.64 -41.26 27.56
CA GLY A 288 -51.82 -42.69 27.77
C GLY A 288 -52.99 -42.89 28.73
#